data_AF-A0A3M0KME0-F1
#
_entry.id   AF-A0A3M0KME0-F1
#
_cell.length_a   1.000
_cell.length_b   1.000
_cell.length_c   1.000
_cell.angle_alpha   90.00
_cell.angle_beta   90.00
_cell.angle_gamma   90.00
#
_symmetry.space_group_name_H-M   'P 1'
#
loop_
_entity.id
_entity.type
_entity.pdbx_description
1 polymer ?
#
loop_
_entity_poly.entity_id
_entity_poly.type
_entity_poly.pdbx_seq_one_letter_code
_entity_poly.pdbx_strand_id
1 'polypeptide(L)'
;MTRPQELVAELIWKARVRIRELARCDFECIHIPIGLRLGQITKAVLEHLLQENEALQFALDSFTGQISIHRPAHKIFNQDAKFTLNLKSVRSRKPLEALTIFTDASGRSHKSVMTWKVPQTQHWEADAAEVEGSPQVAELATVVMAFERFPEPCRTPP
;
A
#
# COMPACT_ATOMS: atom_id res chain seq x y z
N MET A 1 18.76 -19.14 -6.84
CA MET A 1 17.52 -19.49 -7.57
C MET A 1 16.75 -18.22 -7.84
N THR A 2 16.36 -17.96 -9.09
CA THR A 2 15.58 -16.79 -9.51
C THR A 2 14.22 -16.79 -8.82
N ARG A 3 13.82 -15.67 -8.22
CA ARG A 3 12.56 -15.60 -7.47
C ARG A 3 11.39 -15.57 -8.47
N PRO A 4 10.21 -16.12 -8.14
CA PRO A 4 9.06 -16.09 -9.05
C PRO A 4 8.66 -14.68 -9.52
N GLN A 5 8.85 -13.65 -8.69
CA GLN A 5 8.73 -12.23 -9.10
C GLN A 5 9.56 -11.89 -10.34
N GLU A 6 10.83 -12.25 -10.33
CA GLU A 6 11.82 -11.81 -11.32
C GLU A 6 11.48 -12.45 -12.66
N LEU A 7 10.96 -13.69 -12.65
CA LEU A 7 10.46 -14.36 -13.84
C LEU A 7 9.21 -13.67 -14.42
N VAL A 8 8.30 -13.18 -13.56
CA VAL A 8 7.14 -12.41 -14.01
C VAL A 8 7.56 -11.05 -14.58
N ALA A 9 8.49 -10.36 -13.93
CA ALA A 9 9.05 -9.11 -14.42
C ALA A 9 9.72 -9.28 -15.79
N GLU A 10 10.54 -10.33 -15.95
CA GLU A 10 11.13 -10.67 -17.24
C GLU A 10 10.07 -10.97 -18.32
N LEU A 11 9.01 -11.70 -17.96
CA LEU A 11 7.93 -12.02 -18.91
C LEU A 11 7.22 -10.75 -19.37
N ILE A 12 6.90 -9.84 -18.45
CA ILE A 12 6.28 -8.55 -18.74
C ILE A 12 7.20 -7.74 -19.67
N TRP A 13 8.47 -7.60 -19.31
CA TRP A 13 9.45 -6.87 -20.12
C TRP A 13 9.52 -7.42 -21.55
N LYS A 14 9.72 -8.74 -21.70
CA LYS A 14 9.82 -9.39 -23.02
C LYS A 14 8.54 -9.23 -23.84
N ALA A 15 7.37 -9.36 -23.22
CA ALA A 15 6.10 -9.18 -23.89
C ALA A 15 5.90 -7.73 -24.38
N ARG A 16 6.23 -6.74 -23.54
CA ARG A 16 6.14 -5.31 -23.88
C ARG A 16 7.09 -4.92 -25.01
N VAL A 17 8.34 -5.38 -24.96
CA VAL A 17 9.30 -5.19 -26.05
C VAL A 17 8.72 -5.77 -27.35
N ARG A 18 8.21 -7.01 -27.29
CA ARG A 18 7.72 -7.69 -28.49
C ARG A 18 6.49 -7.02 -29.11
N ILE A 19 5.51 -6.59 -28.30
CA ILE A 19 4.31 -5.95 -28.85
C ILE A 19 4.63 -4.57 -29.43
N ARG A 20 5.55 -3.82 -28.82
CA ARG A 20 6.03 -2.53 -29.36
C ARG A 20 6.76 -2.67 -30.68
N GLU A 21 7.55 -3.75 -30.85
CA GLU A 21 8.19 -4.07 -32.13
C GLU A 21 7.16 -4.36 -33.23
N LEU A 22 6.14 -5.17 -32.90
CA LEU A 22 5.17 -5.67 -33.88
C LEU A 22 4.08 -4.66 -34.23
N ALA A 23 3.53 -3.97 -33.24
CA ALA A 23 2.33 -3.15 -33.38
C ALA A 23 2.57 -1.66 -33.08
N ARG A 24 3.80 -1.27 -32.68
CA ARG A 24 4.15 0.11 -32.27
C ARG A 24 3.26 0.65 -31.15
N CYS A 25 2.63 -0.23 -30.38
CA CYS A 25 1.81 0.10 -29.21
C CYS A 25 2.25 -0.74 -28.00
N ASP A 26 1.68 -0.44 -26.84
CA ASP A 26 1.86 -1.21 -25.60
C ASP A 26 0.52 -1.85 -25.19
N PHE A 27 0.51 -2.68 -24.16
CA PHE A 27 -0.72 -3.26 -23.63
C PHE A 27 -1.62 -2.19 -23.00
N GLU A 28 -2.93 -2.33 -23.20
CA GLU A 28 -3.91 -1.52 -22.47
C GLU A 28 -3.97 -1.91 -20.99
N CYS A 29 -3.77 -3.19 -20.68
CA CYS A 29 -3.78 -3.70 -19.31
C CYS A 29 -2.78 -4.87 -19.14
N ILE A 30 -2.06 -4.87 -18.02
CA ILE A 30 -1.21 -5.99 -17.59
C ILE A 30 -1.81 -6.59 -16.33
N HIS A 31 -2.09 -7.90 -16.39
CA HIS A 31 -2.61 -8.69 -15.28
C HIS A 31 -1.45 -9.43 -14.58
N ILE A 32 -1.15 -9.09 -13.33
CA ILE A 32 -0.08 -9.73 -12.56
C ILE A 32 -0.68 -10.82 -11.65
N PRO A 33 -0.32 -12.12 -11.84
CA PRO A 33 -0.94 -13.24 -11.16
C PRO A 33 -0.38 -13.45 -9.74
N ILE A 34 -0.68 -12.52 -8.83
CA ILE A 34 -0.22 -12.53 -7.44
C ILE A 34 -1.24 -13.24 -6.55
N GLY A 35 -0.79 -14.15 -5.68
CA GLY A 35 -1.61 -14.74 -4.63
C GLY A 35 -1.52 -13.93 -3.34
N LEU A 36 -2.64 -13.40 -2.86
CA LEU A 36 -2.70 -12.68 -1.57
C LEU A 36 -3.32 -13.58 -0.50
N ARG A 37 -2.72 -13.60 0.70
CA ARG A 37 -3.28 -14.28 1.88
C ARG A 37 -4.32 -13.45 2.62
N LEU A 38 -4.44 -12.14 2.33
CA LEU A 38 -5.39 -11.23 2.95
C LEU A 38 -6.25 -10.52 1.89
N GLY A 39 -7.31 -11.19 1.44
CA GLY A 39 -8.64 -10.64 1.15
C GLY A 39 -8.91 -9.48 0.18
N GLN A 40 -8.00 -8.52 -0.05
CA GLN A 40 -8.29 -7.34 -0.89
C GLN A 40 -7.00 -6.70 -1.42
N ILE A 41 -7.04 -6.33 -2.71
CA ILE A 41 -5.97 -5.57 -3.38
C ILE A 41 -6.20 -4.10 -3.07
N THR A 42 -5.28 -3.48 -2.35
CA THR A 42 -5.23 -2.02 -2.18
C THR A 42 -4.03 -1.46 -2.94
N LYS A 43 -4.08 -0.19 -3.35
CA LYS A 43 -2.99 0.55 -4.01
C LYS A 43 -1.65 0.38 -3.28
N ALA A 44 -1.68 0.35 -1.95
CA ALA A 44 -0.51 0.15 -1.09
C ALA A 44 0.19 -1.20 -1.30
N VAL A 45 -0.54 -2.26 -1.67
CA VAL A 45 0.06 -3.58 -1.96
C VAL A 45 0.85 -3.55 -3.26
N LEU A 46 0.35 -2.86 -4.28
CA LEU A 46 1.06 -2.63 -5.54
C LEU A 46 2.29 -1.73 -5.34
N GLU A 47 2.16 -0.66 -4.55
CA GLU A 47 3.28 0.23 -4.24
C GLU A 47 4.39 -0.51 -3.50
N HIS A 48 4.05 -1.34 -2.51
CA HIS A 48 5.01 -2.16 -1.78
C HIS A 48 5.71 -3.18 -2.69
N LEU A 49 4.96 -3.85 -3.57
CA LEU A 49 5.52 -4.75 -4.60
C LEU A 49 6.57 -4.08 -5.48
N LEU A 50 6.26 -2.86 -5.94
CA LEU A 50 7.17 -2.09 -6.78
C LEU A 50 8.40 -1.71 -5.98
N GLN A 51 8.25 -1.20 -4.75
CA GLN A 51 9.38 -0.79 -3.91
C GLN A 51 10.36 -1.94 -3.61
N GLU A 52 9.87 -3.15 -3.36
CA GLU A 52 10.73 -4.29 -3.04
C GLU A 52 11.30 -5.01 -4.29
N ASN A 53 10.91 -4.60 -5.50
CA ASN A 53 11.23 -5.34 -6.72
C ASN A 53 11.73 -4.46 -7.87
N GLU A 54 13.03 -4.27 -7.91
CA GLU A 54 13.70 -3.50 -8.96
C GLU A 54 13.43 -4.04 -10.37
N ALA A 55 13.44 -5.37 -10.55
CA ALA A 55 13.16 -5.98 -11.86
C ALA A 55 11.74 -5.64 -12.36
N LEU A 56 10.76 -5.63 -11.46
CA LEU A 56 9.38 -5.26 -11.78
C LEU A 56 9.24 -3.76 -12.06
N GLN A 57 9.99 -2.90 -11.36
CA GLN A 57 10.07 -1.47 -11.68
C GLN A 57 10.59 -1.27 -13.12
N PHE A 58 11.69 -1.91 -13.49
CA PHE A 58 12.20 -1.85 -14.87
C PHE A 58 11.22 -2.41 -15.89
N ALA A 59 10.57 -3.53 -15.58
CA ALA A 59 9.59 -4.17 -16.46
C ALA A 59 8.38 -3.27 -16.73
N LEU A 60 8.02 -2.41 -15.78
CA LEU A 60 6.86 -1.50 -15.85
C LEU A 60 7.26 -0.04 -16.12
N ASP A 61 8.54 0.23 -16.36
CA ASP A 61 8.99 1.59 -16.66
C ASP A 61 8.23 2.15 -17.87
N SER A 62 7.85 3.42 -17.74
CA SER A 62 7.09 4.15 -18.76
C SER A 62 5.78 3.46 -19.21
N PHE A 63 5.23 2.52 -18.43
CA PHE A 63 3.94 1.90 -18.70
C PHE A 63 2.81 2.84 -18.30
N THR A 64 1.95 3.20 -19.25
CA THR A 64 0.82 4.10 -19.03
C THR A 64 -0.53 3.38 -19.00
N GLY A 65 -0.54 2.08 -19.30
CA GLY A 65 -1.75 1.25 -19.25
C GLY A 65 -2.15 0.88 -17.83
N GLN A 66 -3.27 0.17 -17.71
CA GLN A 66 -3.78 -0.28 -16.42
C GLN A 66 -2.96 -1.45 -15.88
N ILE A 67 -2.58 -1.37 -14.61
CA ILE A 67 -2.05 -2.53 -13.88
C ILE A 67 -3.18 -3.10 -13.04
N SER A 68 -3.42 -4.39 -13.16
CA SER A 68 -4.35 -5.08 -12.28
C SER A 68 -3.70 -6.30 -11.66
N ILE A 69 -3.94 -6.44 -10.35
CA ILE A 69 -3.46 -7.58 -9.58
C ILE A 69 -4.67 -8.45 -9.37
N HIS A 70 -4.72 -9.61 -10.00
CA HIS A 70 -5.69 -10.65 -9.66
C HIS A 70 -5.09 -11.99 -10.04
N ARG A 71 -5.53 -13.05 -9.37
CA ARG A 71 -5.13 -14.41 -9.73
C ARG A 71 -6.08 -14.90 -10.84
N PRO A 72 -5.60 -15.18 -12.06
CA PRO A 72 -6.47 -15.72 -13.11
C PRO A 72 -7.03 -17.08 -12.69
N ALA A 73 -8.30 -17.34 -12.99
CA ALA A 73 -9.01 -18.58 -12.65
C ALA A 73 -8.61 -19.77 -13.55
N HIS A 74 -7.31 -19.92 -13.84
CA HIS A 74 -6.79 -20.95 -14.74
C HIS A 74 -5.81 -21.89 -14.02
N LYS A 75 -5.90 -23.19 -14.29
CA LYS A 75 -5.16 -24.25 -13.58
C LYS A 75 -3.64 -24.10 -13.62
N ILE A 76 -3.10 -23.45 -14.66
CA ILE A 76 -1.66 -23.20 -14.78
C ILE A 76 -1.14 -22.31 -13.64
N PHE A 77 -1.99 -21.42 -13.13
CA PHE A 77 -1.69 -20.55 -11.99
C PHE A 77 -2.05 -21.20 -10.65
N ASN A 78 -2.42 -22.48 -10.61
CA ASN A 78 -2.68 -23.23 -9.36
C ASN A 78 -1.44 -23.98 -8.84
N GLN A 79 -0.29 -23.89 -9.52
CA GLN A 79 0.95 -24.55 -9.11
C GLN A 79 1.60 -23.84 -7.89
N ASP A 80 2.37 -24.59 -7.09
CA ASP A 80 2.95 -24.19 -5.79
C ASP A 80 4.04 -23.09 -5.86
N ALA A 81 4.33 -22.54 -7.04
CA ALA A 81 5.11 -21.32 -7.20
C ALA A 81 4.27 -20.12 -6.74
N LYS A 82 3.98 -20.05 -5.44
CA LYS A 82 3.18 -18.99 -4.85
C LYS A 82 4.02 -17.72 -4.84
N PHE A 83 3.75 -16.85 -5.81
CA PHE A 83 4.07 -15.44 -5.72
C PHE A 83 3.31 -14.83 -4.54
N THR A 84 3.86 -15.00 -3.33
CA THR A 84 3.24 -14.64 -2.05
C THR A 84 3.90 -13.39 -1.55
N LEU A 85 3.14 -12.32 -1.46
CA LEU A 85 3.52 -11.19 -0.63
C LEU A 85 3.19 -11.50 0.82
N ASN A 86 4.21 -11.42 1.66
CA ASN A 86 4.00 -11.37 3.10
C ASN A 86 3.89 -9.90 3.47
N LEU A 87 2.67 -9.39 3.54
CA LEU A 87 2.44 -8.07 4.12
C LEU A 87 2.93 -8.10 5.57
N LYS A 88 3.98 -7.32 5.87
CA LYS A 88 4.39 -7.11 7.25
C LYS A 88 3.37 -6.16 7.87
N SER A 89 2.55 -6.68 8.77
CA SER A 89 1.69 -5.83 9.59
C SER A 89 2.58 -4.84 10.34
N VAL A 90 2.52 -3.56 9.97
CA VAL A 90 3.19 -2.46 10.69
C VAL A 90 2.49 -2.22 12.04
N ARG A 91 1.26 -2.72 12.20
CA ARG A 91 0.54 -2.68 13.47
C ARG A 91 1.21 -3.58 14.51
N SER A 92 1.73 -2.97 15.56
CA SER A 92 2.19 -3.69 16.75
C SER A 92 1.01 -4.29 17.52
N ARG A 93 1.19 -5.47 18.11
CA ARG A 93 0.21 -6.10 19.01
C ARG A 93 0.30 -5.56 20.44
N LYS A 94 1.39 -4.86 20.76
CA LYS A 94 1.63 -4.22 22.05
C LYS A 94 1.78 -2.71 21.82
N PRO A 95 1.37 -1.86 22.78
CA PRO A 95 1.71 -0.45 22.72
C PRO A 95 3.22 -0.26 22.53
N LEU A 96 3.60 0.73 21.71
CA LEU A 96 4.99 1.08 21.47
C LEU A 96 5.45 2.14 22.47
N GLU A 97 6.74 2.18 22.79
CA GLU A 97 7.36 3.32 23.47
C GLU A 97 7.54 4.49 22.48
N ALA A 98 6.42 5.10 22.12
CA ALA A 98 6.35 6.18 21.13
C ALA A 98 5.32 7.24 21.56
N LEU A 99 5.20 8.32 20.78
CA LEU A 99 4.16 9.32 21.00
C LEU A 99 2.77 8.69 20.85
N THR A 100 1.94 8.79 21.90
CA THR A 100 0.55 8.37 21.85
C THR A 100 -0.32 9.51 21.35
N ILE A 101 -1.07 9.24 20.28
CA ILE A 101 -2.03 10.16 19.69
C ILE A 101 -3.43 9.59 19.97
N PHE A 102 -4.29 10.39 20.59
CA PHE A 102 -5.69 10.07 20.80
C PHE A 102 -6.50 10.71 19.68
N THR A 103 -7.22 9.90 18.94
CA THR A 103 -8.05 10.32 17.82
C THR A 103 -9.52 10.14 18.16
N ASP A 104 -10.34 11.12 17.82
CA ASP A 104 -11.80 11.04 17.90
C ASP A 104 -12.43 11.76 16.70
N ALA A 105 -13.71 11.53 16.46
CA ALA A 105 -14.46 12.23 15.44
C ALA A 105 -15.95 12.38 15.81
N SER A 106 -16.59 13.42 15.30
CA SER A 106 -18.01 13.65 15.48
C SER A 106 -18.70 13.80 14.13
N GLY A 107 -19.58 12.85 13.82
CA GLY A 107 -20.41 12.93 12.62
C GLY A 107 -21.49 14.01 12.65
N ARG A 108 -21.83 14.56 13.82
CA ARG A 108 -22.81 15.66 13.93
C ARG A 108 -22.20 17.01 13.55
N SER A 109 -20.96 17.25 13.99
CA SER A 109 -20.25 18.50 13.72
C SER A 109 -19.27 18.36 12.56
N HIS A 110 -19.18 17.20 11.92
CA HIS A 110 -18.24 16.90 10.84
C HIS A 110 -16.78 17.18 11.23
N LYS A 111 -16.41 16.98 12.50
CA LYS A 111 -15.07 17.27 13.01
C LYS A 111 -14.28 16.01 13.28
N SER A 112 -13.04 16.02 12.82
CA SER A 112 -11.97 15.09 13.16
C SER A 112 -11.04 15.77 14.15
N VAL A 113 -10.73 15.12 15.27
CA VAL A 113 -9.91 15.72 16.34
C VAL A 113 -8.83 14.75 16.78
N MET A 114 -7.59 15.23 16.86
CA MET A 114 -6.50 14.50 17.48
C MET A 114 -5.91 15.29 18.63
N THR A 115 -5.47 14.60 19.67
CA THR A 115 -4.76 15.18 20.81
C THR A 115 -3.56 14.33 21.17
N TRP A 116 -2.47 14.97 21.58
CA TRP A 116 -1.25 14.29 22.00
C TRP A 116 -0.56 15.05 23.12
N LYS A 117 0.25 14.34 23.90
CA LYS A 117 1.05 14.93 24.96
C LYS A 117 2.47 15.17 24.45
N VAL A 118 2.91 16.43 24.43
CA VAL A 118 4.25 16.80 23.96
C VAL A 118 5.30 16.22 24.91
N PRO A 119 6.26 15.41 24.44
CA PRO A 119 7.23 14.75 25.32
C PRO A 119 8.10 15.73 26.11
N GLN A 120 8.52 16.84 25.50
CA GLN A 120 9.43 17.81 26.14
C GLN A 120 8.73 18.64 27.22
N THR A 121 7.53 19.13 26.93
CA THR A 121 6.83 20.09 27.81
C THR A 121 5.78 19.43 28.69
N GLN A 122 5.40 18.18 28.41
CA GLN A 122 4.32 17.43 29.07
C GLN A 122 2.95 18.13 28.99
N HIS A 123 2.79 19.14 28.13
CA HIS A 123 1.51 19.77 27.85
C HIS A 123 0.75 19.01 26.76
N TRP A 124 -0.57 19.21 26.76
CA TRP A 124 -1.46 18.66 25.76
C TRP A 124 -1.59 19.63 24.59
N GLU A 125 -1.44 19.10 23.39
CA GLU A 125 -1.74 19.78 22.13
C GLU A 125 -2.91 19.07 21.44
N ALA A 126 -3.61 19.82 20.60
CA ALA A 126 -4.76 19.36 19.85
C ALA A 126 -4.74 19.93 18.45
N ASP A 127 -5.27 19.16 17.50
CA ASP A 127 -5.54 19.61 16.15
C ASP A 127 -6.92 19.11 15.72
N ALA A 128 -7.57 19.85 14.83
CA ALA A 128 -8.89 19.51 14.35
C ALA A 128 -9.09 19.95 12.90
N ALA A 129 -9.80 19.11 12.14
CA ALA A 129 -10.22 19.41 10.78
C ALA A 129 -11.72 19.17 10.63
N GLU A 130 -12.34 19.93 9.74
CA GLU A 130 -13.71 19.67 9.30
C GLU A 130 -13.67 18.78 8.05
N VAL A 131 -14.53 17.76 8.02
CA VAL A 131 -14.50 16.68 7.04
C VAL A 131 -15.91 16.39 6.56
N GLU A 132 -16.14 16.58 5.27
CA GLU A 132 -17.41 16.21 4.65
C GLU A 132 -17.59 14.70 4.62
N GLY A 133 -18.82 14.25 4.87
CA GLY A 133 -19.20 12.85 4.77
C GLY A 133 -19.75 12.27 6.07
N SER A 134 -19.70 10.94 6.14
CA SER A 134 -20.28 10.18 7.25
C SER A 134 -19.35 10.18 8.48
N PRO A 135 -19.83 9.75 9.66
CA PRO A 135 -18.99 9.60 10.84
C PRO A 135 -17.73 8.74 10.60
N GLN A 136 -17.85 7.67 9.78
CA GLN A 136 -16.74 6.79 9.44
C GLN A 136 -15.67 7.49 8.59
N VAL A 137 -16.06 8.42 7.72
CA VAL A 137 -15.13 9.25 6.96
C VAL A 137 -14.38 10.18 7.89
N ALA A 138 -15.07 10.79 8.86
CA ALA A 138 -14.44 11.66 9.85
C ALA A 138 -13.47 10.89 10.76
N GLU A 139 -13.81 9.68 11.22
CA GLU A 139 -12.90 8.83 12.00
C GLU A 139 -11.62 8.49 11.20
N LEU A 140 -11.78 8.09 9.94
CA LEU A 140 -10.66 7.76 9.07
C LEU A 140 -9.79 9.00 8.80
N ALA A 141 -10.41 10.16 8.57
CA ALA A 141 -9.70 11.41 8.35
C ALA A 141 -8.87 11.83 9.56
N THR A 142 -9.33 11.57 10.80
CA THR A 142 -8.53 11.80 12.01
C THR A 142 -7.25 10.95 12.01
N VAL A 143 -7.34 9.69 11.58
CA VAL A 143 -6.17 8.80 11.48
C VAL A 143 -5.20 9.27 10.39
N VAL A 144 -5.71 9.68 9.23
CA VAL A 144 -4.89 10.25 8.15
C VAL A 144 -4.15 11.49 8.62
N MET A 145 -4.85 12.43 9.25
CA MET A 145 -4.30 13.66 9.82
C MET A 145 -3.14 13.38 10.79
N ALA A 146 -3.30 12.36 11.65
CA ALA A 146 -2.23 11.95 12.57
C ALA A 146 -0.97 11.46 11.82
N PHE A 147 -1.12 10.66 10.76
CA PHE A 147 0.02 10.19 9.97
C PHE A 147 0.67 11.30 9.14
N GLU A 148 -0.10 12.25 8.61
CA GLU A 148 0.44 13.40 7.89
C GLU A 148 1.24 14.32 8.82
N ARG A 149 0.75 14.53 10.04
CA ARG A 149 1.42 15.34 11.05
C ARG A 149 2.70 14.68 11.58
N PHE A 150 2.68 13.36 11.73
CA PHE A 150 3.79 12.58 12.28
C PHE A 150 4.24 11.50 11.27
N PRO A 151 4.96 11.90 10.19
CA PRO A 151 5.31 11.01 9.09
C PRO A 151 6.44 10.03 9.42
N GLU A 152 7.20 10.25 10.50
CA GLU A 152 8.30 9.37 10.85
C GLU A 152 7.79 8.03 11.41
N PRO A 153 8.23 6.89 10.85
CA PRO A 153 7.88 5.59 11.40
C PRO A 153 8.49 5.44 12.79
N CYS A 154 7.69 4.92 13.73
CA CYS A 154 8.18 4.52 15.06
C CYS A 154 9.35 3.54 14.85
N ARG A 155 10.56 3.95 15.23
CA ARG A 155 11.72 3.06 15.24
C ARG A 155 11.42 1.94 16.23
N THR A 156 11.20 0.73 15.75
CA THR A 156 11.29 -0.44 16.62
C THR A 156 12.73 -0.53 17.12
N PRO A 157 12.98 -0.70 18.42
CA PRO A 157 14.33 -1.01 18.89
C PRO A 157 14.81 -2.33 18.23
N PRO A 158 16.14 -2.47 18.01
CA PRO A 158 16.74 -3.63 17.34
C PRO A 158 16.47 -4.96 18.04
#